data_AF-A0A520SC72-F1
#
_entry.id   AF-A0A520SC72-F1
#
_cell.length_a   1.000
_cell.length_b   1.000
_cell.length_c   1.000
_cell.angle_alpha   90.00
_cell.angle_beta   90.00
_cell.angle_gamma   90.00
#
_symmetry.space_group_name_H-M   'P 1'
#
loop_
_entity.id
_entity.type
_entity.pdbx_description
1 polymer ?
#
loop_
_entity_poly.entity_id
_entity_poly.type
_entity_poly.pdbx_seq_one_letter_code
_entity_poly.pdbx_strand_id
1 'polypeptide(L)'
;MNLSTDAPQDAVNDAWNKCNSQFSDIVETIRDRNIHVLNEIDLERRATSLLKMYDLKPGDGDPSLQDVDKYGVKANNHMHFVDAVADNVPPFQDLMEWSKQEGYKDLGRPFPANKIPAELQVSERAWILFTNPAPTTKPVQFGDLWLLYERQKQLNMRDRNNMNKRVRWERFYQVVGDDVVTTQAINEGLRTWKEQRLRDGKVQDQTINKELRQIVAILNHAKRELALDLNWVTPKIEIRTQERERPVIAQEHYRQIFDDITDTQLRRYAVWKEFVLTILCQSSAIMSELMRLERKDIHLGGKTPYINLYDTELKTEDR
;
A
#
# COMPACT_ATOMS: atom_id res chain seq x y z
N MET A 1 -2.52 -22.11 -32.73
CA MET A 1 -2.71 -22.17 -34.20
C MET A 1 -1.84 -23.29 -34.72
N ASN A 2 -2.41 -24.33 -35.32
CA ASN A 2 -1.65 -25.44 -35.90
C ASN A 2 -1.25 -25.07 -37.33
N LEU A 3 -0.26 -24.19 -37.47
CA LEU A 3 0.32 -23.83 -38.77
C LEU A 3 1.75 -24.34 -38.84
N SER A 4 2.18 -24.78 -40.03
CA SER A 4 3.58 -25.09 -40.31
C SER A 4 4.43 -23.82 -40.27
N THR A 5 5.72 -23.94 -39.96
CA THR A 5 6.66 -22.80 -39.89
C THR A 5 6.82 -22.07 -41.22
N ASP A 6 6.44 -22.70 -42.33
CA ASP A 6 6.59 -22.18 -43.69
C ASP A 6 5.25 -21.74 -44.30
N ALA A 7 4.24 -21.51 -43.47
CA ALA A 7 2.90 -21.15 -43.95
C ALA A 7 2.90 -19.77 -44.67
N PRO A 8 2.23 -19.63 -45.83
CA PRO A 8 2.09 -18.35 -46.53
C PRO A 8 1.42 -17.29 -45.64
N GLN A 9 1.80 -16.03 -45.80
CA GLN A 9 1.30 -14.92 -44.98
C GLN A 9 -0.23 -14.81 -44.97
N ASP A 10 -0.88 -15.10 -46.10
CA ASP A 10 -2.34 -15.09 -46.22
C ASP A 10 -2.99 -16.17 -45.34
N ALA A 11 -2.38 -17.36 -45.27
CA ALA A 11 -2.84 -18.44 -44.39
C ALA A 11 -2.64 -18.11 -42.90
N VAL A 12 -1.61 -17.34 -42.57
CA VAL A 12 -1.40 -16.82 -41.20
C VAL A 12 -2.45 -15.79 -40.84
N ASN A 13 -2.74 -14.85 -41.75
CA ASN A 13 -3.77 -13.83 -41.56
C ASN A 13 -5.18 -14.45 -41.41
N ASP A 14 -5.50 -15.45 -42.23
CA ASP A 14 -6.79 -16.15 -42.15
C ASP A 14 -6.92 -16.94 -40.83
N ALA A 15 -5.86 -17.62 -40.38
CA ALA A 15 -5.87 -18.31 -39.11
C ALA A 15 -5.96 -17.33 -37.93
N TRP A 16 -5.30 -16.18 -38.01
CA TRP A 16 -5.38 -15.12 -37.03
C TRP A 16 -6.80 -14.55 -36.95
N ASN A 17 -7.39 -14.19 -38.08
CA ASN A 17 -8.74 -13.65 -38.16
C ASN A 17 -9.77 -14.66 -37.65
N LYS A 18 -9.59 -15.94 -37.97
CA LYS A 18 -10.44 -17.03 -37.46
C LYS A 18 -10.31 -17.19 -35.95
N CYS A 19 -9.10 -17.18 -35.39
CA CYS A 19 -8.90 -17.24 -33.94
C CYS A 19 -9.43 -15.99 -33.25
N ASN A 20 -9.28 -14.81 -33.85
CA ASN A 20 -9.78 -13.56 -33.29
C ASN A 20 -11.31 -13.49 -33.32
N SER A 21 -11.94 -13.98 -34.39
CA SER A 21 -13.40 -14.16 -34.45
C SER A 21 -13.85 -15.13 -33.37
N GLN A 22 -13.22 -16.31 -33.26
CA GLN A 22 -13.57 -17.30 -32.23
C GLN A 22 -13.38 -16.76 -30.82
N PHE A 23 -12.33 -15.98 -30.57
CA PHE A 23 -12.12 -15.31 -29.29
C PHE A 23 -13.22 -14.28 -29.02
N SER A 24 -13.59 -13.48 -30.02
CA SER A 24 -14.67 -12.49 -29.91
C SER A 24 -16.01 -13.17 -29.62
N ASP A 25 -16.33 -14.25 -30.32
CA ASP A 25 -17.53 -15.05 -30.12
C ASP A 25 -17.55 -15.70 -28.72
N ILE A 26 -16.40 -16.18 -28.22
CA ILE A 26 -16.26 -16.69 -26.86
C ILE A 26 -16.48 -15.56 -25.84
N VAL A 27 -15.92 -14.37 -26.06
CA VAL A 27 -16.09 -13.21 -25.17
C VAL A 27 -17.56 -12.75 -25.16
N GLU A 28 -18.23 -12.67 -26.30
CA GLU A 28 -19.66 -12.36 -26.38
C GLU A 28 -20.51 -13.44 -25.74
N THR A 29 -20.23 -14.71 -25.99
CA THR A 29 -20.93 -15.83 -25.37
C THR A 29 -20.73 -15.86 -23.85
N ILE A 30 -19.53 -15.55 -23.35
CA ILE A 30 -19.23 -15.40 -21.92
C ILE A 30 -19.98 -14.18 -21.36
N ARG A 31 -20.01 -13.06 -22.08
CA ARG A 31 -20.71 -11.83 -21.66
C ARG A 31 -22.23 -12.07 -21.59
N ASP A 32 -22.82 -12.73 -22.57
CA ASP A 32 -24.24 -13.05 -22.64
C ASP A 32 -24.63 -14.12 -21.62
N ARG A 33 -23.80 -15.17 -21.45
CA ARG A 33 -24.02 -16.18 -20.40
C ARG A 33 -23.85 -15.60 -19.00
N ASN A 34 -23.04 -14.56 -18.83
CA ASN A 34 -22.84 -13.86 -17.56
C ASN A 34 -23.67 -12.58 -17.42
N ILE A 35 -24.74 -12.40 -18.20
CA ILE A 35 -25.72 -11.30 -18.00
C ILE A 35 -26.27 -11.28 -16.56
N HIS A 36 -26.34 -12.44 -15.91
CA HIS A 36 -26.77 -12.61 -14.52
C HIS A 36 -25.67 -12.32 -13.47
N VAL A 37 -24.44 -12.11 -13.91
CA VAL A 37 -23.30 -11.66 -13.10
C VAL A 37 -22.87 -10.32 -13.66
N LEU A 38 -23.67 -9.28 -13.42
CA LEU A 38 -23.10 -7.94 -13.43
C LEU A 38 -21.96 -7.98 -12.41
N ASN A 39 -20.72 -7.89 -12.90
CA ASN A 39 -19.56 -7.77 -12.01
C ASN A 39 -19.83 -6.57 -11.10
N GLU A 40 -19.52 -6.66 -9.79
CA GLU A 40 -19.89 -5.59 -8.84
C GLU A 40 -19.43 -4.21 -9.32
N ILE A 41 -18.30 -4.17 -10.02
CA ILE A 41 -17.70 -3.01 -10.68
C ILE A 41 -18.59 -2.43 -11.80
N ASP A 42 -19.18 -3.27 -12.66
CA ASP A 42 -20.03 -2.81 -13.77
C ASP A 42 -21.40 -2.34 -13.26
N LEU A 43 -21.91 -3.00 -12.23
CA LEU A 43 -23.14 -2.62 -11.53
C LEU A 43 -22.97 -1.26 -10.83
N GLU A 44 -21.84 -1.04 -10.15
CA GLU A 44 -21.49 0.24 -9.53
C GLU A 44 -21.27 1.36 -10.57
N ARG A 45 -20.64 1.04 -11.71
CA ARG A 45 -20.46 2.00 -12.81
C ARG A 45 -21.80 2.44 -13.41
N ARG A 46 -22.70 1.50 -13.66
CA ARG A 46 -24.06 1.79 -14.17
C ARG A 46 -24.88 2.59 -13.15
N ALA A 47 -24.79 2.25 -11.87
CA ALA A 47 -25.44 2.99 -10.79
C ALA A 47 -24.93 4.44 -10.70
N THR A 48 -23.62 4.65 -10.81
CA THR A 48 -23.01 5.98 -10.83
C THR A 48 -23.47 6.80 -12.04
N SER A 49 -23.57 6.18 -13.22
CA SER A 49 -24.09 6.85 -14.42
C SER A 49 -25.58 7.20 -14.30
N LEU A 50 -26.38 6.35 -13.65
CA LEU A 50 -27.79 6.60 -13.38
C LEU A 50 -27.97 7.83 -12.48
N LEU A 51 -27.20 7.95 -11.38
CA LEU A 51 -27.24 9.15 -10.54
C LEU A 51 -26.90 10.42 -11.32
N LYS A 52 -25.84 10.38 -12.14
CA LYS A 52 -25.44 11.52 -12.98
C LYS A 52 -26.50 11.92 -14.01
N MET A 53 -27.27 10.97 -14.54
CA MET A 53 -28.34 11.24 -15.50
C MET A 53 -29.47 12.09 -14.90
N TYR A 54 -29.68 12.00 -13.59
CA TYR A 54 -30.68 12.77 -12.85
C TYR A 54 -30.06 13.89 -12.00
N ASP A 55 -28.83 14.30 -12.30
CA ASP A 55 -28.09 15.34 -11.58
C ASP A 55 -27.90 15.08 -10.06
N LEU A 56 -27.90 13.79 -9.67
CA LEU A 56 -27.68 13.34 -8.29
C LEU A 56 -26.23 12.90 -8.07
N LYS A 57 -25.74 13.03 -6.84
CA LYS A 57 -24.40 12.58 -6.43
C LYS A 57 -24.48 11.50 -5.35
N PRO A 58 -23.47 10.62 -5.25
CA PRO A 58 -23.34 9.73 -4.11
C PRO A 58 -23.32 10.51 -2.79
N GLY A 59 -24.13 10.11 -1.83
CA GLY A 59 -24.31 10.75 -0.53
C GLY A 59 -25.15 12.02 -0.48
N ASP A 60 -25.78 12.42 -1.59
CA ASP A 60 -26.76 13.52 -1.56
C ASP A 60 -28.01 13.18 -0.74
N GLY A 61 -28.27 11.90 -0.43
CA GLY A 61 -29.38 11.43 0.39
C GLY A 61 -28.99 10.88 1.76
N ASP A 62 -27.81 11.24 2.28
CA ASP A 62 -27.29 10.75 3.57
C ASP A 62 -28.27 10.98 4.73
N PRO A 63 -28.80 9.92 5.37
CA PRO A 63 -29.71 10.04 6.51
C PRO A 63 -29.14 10.84 7.69
N SER A 64 -27.81 10.92 7.83
CA SER A 64 -27.18 11.72 8.88
C SER A 64 -27.48 13.21 8.75
N LEU A 65 -27.85 13.69 7.55
CA LEU A 65 -28.24 15.06 7.27
C LEU A 65 -29.70 15.37 7.64
N GLN A 66 -30.48 14.36 8.03
CA GLN A 66 -31.89 14.46 8.44
C GLN A 66 -32.07 14.65 9.96
N ASP A 67 -30.97 14.75 10.71
CA ASP A 67 -31.01 15.00 12.14
C ASP A 67 -31.50 16.43 12.44
N VAL A 68 -32.76 16.53 12.90
CA VAL A 68 -33.44 17.79 13.21
C VAL A 68 -32.81 18.50 14.40
N ASP A 69 -32.31 17.77 15.40
CA ASP A 69 -31.65 18.35 16.57
C ASP A 69 -30.32 19.01 16.17
N LYS A 70 -29.63 18.45 15.17
CA LYS A 70 -28.34 18.95 14.68
C LYS A 70 -28.47 20.03 13.60
N TYR A 71 -29.44 19.93 12.69
CA TYR A 71 -29.52 20.78 11.49
C TYR A 71 -30.82 21.58 11.34
N GLY A 72 -31.80 21.40 12.24
CA GLY A 72 -33.05 22.16 12.29
C GLY A 72 -33.83 22.12 10.98
N VAL A 73 -34.21 23.30 10.45
CA VAL A 73 -35.00 23.42 9.21
C VAL A 73 -34.29 22.78 7.99
N LYS A 74 -32.96 22.73 7.98
CA LYS A 74 -32.21 22.11 6.89
C LYS A 74 -32.40 20.59 6.83
N ALA A 75 -32.56 19.92 7.97
CA ALA A 75 -32.87 18.50 8.02
C ALA A 75 -34.23 18.20 7.40
N ASN A 76 -35.25 19.02 7.72
CA ASN A 76 -36.58 18.86 7.13
C ASN A 76 -36.57 19.08 5.62
N ASN A 77 -35.87 20.12 5.15
CA ASN A 77 -35.71 20.35 3.70
C ASN A 77 -34.97 19.21 3.01
N HIS A 78 -33.99 18.61 3.68
CA HIS A 78 -33.24 17.48 3.16
C HIS A 78 -34.10 16.20 3.10
N MET A 79 -34.92 15.96 4.13
CA MET A 79 -35.90 14.87 4.13
C MET A 79 -36.88 15.01 2.95
N HIS A 80 -37.45 16.21 2.74
CA HIS A 80 -38.30 16.47 1.58
C HIS A 80 -37.59 16.30 0.24
N PHE A 81 -36.30 16.63 0.15
CA PHE A 81 -35.49 16.40 -1.04
C PHE A 81 -35.32 14.90 -1.31
N VAL A 82 -34.98 14.10 -0.30
CA VAL A 82 -34.84 12.65 -0.43
C VAL A 82 -36.16 11.98 -0.83
N ASP A 83 -37.27 12.39 -0.20
CA ASP A 83 -38.62 11.92 -0.56
C ASP A 83 -38.96 12.30 -2.01
N ALA A 84 -38.66 13.54 -2.43
CA ALA A 84 -38.88 13.97 -3.80
C ALA A 84 -38.03 13.18 -4.80
N VAL A 85 -36.80 12.79 -4.44
CA VAL A 85 -35.95 11.94 -5.30
C VAL A 85 -36.55 10.53 -5.42
N ALA A 86 -37.01 9.93 -4.32
CA ALA A 86 -37.69 8.64 -4.33
C ALA A 86 -38.96 8.66 -5.20
N ASP A 87 -39.72 9.76 -5.11
CA ASP A 87 -41.03 9.90 -5.74
C ASP A 87 -41.02 10.52 -7.14
N ASN A 88 -39.90 11.06 -7.63
CA ASN A 88 -39.85 11.72 -8.96
C ASN A 88 -38.78 11.17 -9.90
N VAL A 89 -37.86 10.31 -9.43
CA VAL A 89 -36.88 9.63 -10.29
C VAL A 89 -37.45 8.27 -10.69
N PRO A 90 -37.84 8.05 -11.96
CA PRO A 90 -38.60 6.84 -12.34
C PRO A 90 -37.92 5.51 -11.95
N PRO A 91 -36.59 5.32 -12.14
CA PRO A 91 -35.93 4.11 -11.67
C PRO A 91 -36.03 3.86 -10.15
N PHE A 92 -36.18 4.91 -9.34
CA PHE A 92 -36.39 4.79 -7.90
C PHE A 92 -37.85 4.60 -7.54
N GLN A 93 -38.79 5.22 -8.27
CA GLN A 93 -40.22 4.93 -8.12
C GLN A 93 -40.48 3.44 -8.31
N ASP A 94 -39.97 2.84 -9.39
CA ASP A 94 -40.14 1.40 -9.68
C ASP A 94 -39.57 0.53 -8.55
N LEU A 95 -38.42 0.92 -7.99
CA LEU A 95 -37.79 0.24 -6.86
C LEU A 95 -38.65 0.36 -5.58
N MET A 96 -39.18 1.56 -5.30
CA MET A 96 -40.01 1.84 -4.13
C MET A 96 -41.38 1.16 -4.23
N GLU A 97 -41.98 1.13 -5.41
CA GLU A 97 -43.23 0.42 -5.68
C GLU A 97 -43.06 -1.09 -5.54
N TRP A 98 -41.99 -1.66 -6.11
CA TRP A 98 -41.65 -3.06 -5.89
C TRP A 98 -41.41 -3.37 -4.40
N SER A 99 -40.65 -2.53 -3.71
CA SER A 99 -40.38 -2.67 -2.27
C SER A 99 -41.66 -2.63 -1.43
N LYS A 100 -42.58 -1.70 -1.74
CA LYS A 100 -43.91 -1.62 -1.11
C LYS A 100 -44.71 -2.89 -1.39
N GLN A 101 -44.81 -3.33 -2.65
CA GLN A 101 -45.56 -4.53 -3.05
C GLN A 101 -45.04 -5.81 -2.38
N GLU A 102 -43.72 -5.96 -2.23
CA GLU A 102 -43.12 -7.10 -1.55
C GLU A 102 -43.25 -6.98 -0.01
N GLY A 103 -43.14 -5.77 0.55
CA GLY A 103 -43.38 -5.51 1.98
C GLY A 103 -44.81 -5.81 2.43
N TYR A 104 -45.82 -5.60 1.57
CA TYR A 104 -47.20 -5.99 1.83
C TYR A 104 -47.43 -7.52 1.85
N LYS A 105 -46.56 -8.32 1.20
CA LYS A 105 -46.66 -9.79 1.18
C LYS A 105 -46.09 -10.46 2.43
N ASP A 106 -45.30 -9.74 3.22
CA ASP A 106 -44.48 -10.29 4.32
C ASP A 106 -44.66 -9.49 5.62
N LEU A 107 -45.91 -9.33 6.08
CA LEU A 107 -46.32 -8.59 7.30
C LEU A 107 -45.68 -9.06 8.63
N GLY A 108 -44.72 -10.00 8.60
CA GLY A 108 -44.01 -10.54 9.76
C GLY A 108 -42.49 -10.35 9.74
N ARG A 109 -41.89 -9.67 8.73
CA ARG A 109 -40.43 -9.44 8.66
C ARG A 109 -40.10 -8.02 8.16
N PRO A 110 -39.06 -7.33 8.69
CA PRO A 110 -38.79 -5.93 8.35
C PRO A 110 -38.24 -5.68 6.94
N PHE A 111 -37.78 -6.72 6.22
CA PHE A 111 -37.30 -6.62 4.84
C PHE A 111 -37.65 -7.91 4.06
N PRO A 112 -38.05 -7.81 2.77
CA PRO A 112 -38.42 -8.96 1.96
C PRO A 112 -37.21 -9.88 1.72
N ALA A 113 -37.36 -11.18 1.97
CA ALA A 113 -36.30 -12.18 1.77
C ALA A 113 -36.06 -12.55 0.28
N ASN A 114 -36.75 -11.89 -0.65
CA ASN A 114 -36.72 -12.19 -2.07
C ASN A 114 -35.56 -11.46 -2.76
N LYS A 115 -34.84 -12.16 -3.63
CA LYS A 115 -33.80 -11.55 -4.48
C LYS A 115 -34.43 -10.45 -5.33
N ILE A 116 -33.85 -9.25 -5.28
CA ILE A 116 -34.29 -8.13 -6.12
C ILE A 116 -34.25 -8.53 -7.60
N PRO A 117 -35.31 -8.25 -8.38
CA PRO A 117 -35.35 -8.51 -9.81
C PRO A 117 -34.13 -7.92 -10.53
N ALA A 118 -33.60 -8.64 -11.52
CA ALA A 118 -32.39 -8.23 -12.26
C ALA A 118 -32.50 -6.81 -12.84
N GLU A 119 -33.70 -6.42 -13.24
CA GLU A 119 -34.03 -5.11 -13.81
C GLU A 119 -33.88 -3.97 -12.80
N LEU A 120 -34.07 -4.24 -11.50
CA LEU A 120 -34.02 -3.26 -10.42
C LEU A 120 -32.67 -3.19 -9.70
N GLN A 121 -31.73 -4.08 -9.99
CA GLN A 121 -30.42 -4.13 -9.31
C GLN A 121 -29.58 -2.85 -9.51
N VAL A 122 -29.69 -2.21 -10.68
CA VAL A 122 -29.00 -0.94 -10.94
C VAL A 122 -29.63 0.19 -10.13
N SER A 123 -30.96 0.24 -10.05
CA SER A 123 -31.70 1.20 -9.23
C SER A 123 -31.41 1.02 -7.75
N GLU A 124 -31.40 -0.22 -7.26
CA GLU A 124 -31.02 -0.55 -5.88
C GLU A 124 -29.62 -0.03 -5.56
N ARG A 125 -28.62 -0.37 -6.39
CA ARG A 125 -27.25 0.10 -6.14
C ARG A 125 -27.14 1.62 -6.22
N ALA A 126 -27.82 2.26 -7.15
CA ALA A 126 -27.84 3.72 -7.25
C ALA A 126 -28.46 4.35 -6.01
N TRP A 127 -29.56 3.78 -5.49
CA TRP A 127 -30.19 4.22 -4.25
C TRP A 127 -29.26 4.05 -3.03
N ILE A 128 -28.54 2.93 -2.96
CA ILE A 128 -27.52 2.69 -1.92
C ILE A 128 -26.40 3.72 -2.02
N LEU A 129 -25.87 4.02 -3.22
CA LEU A 129 -24.84 5.04 -3.40
C LEU A 129 -25.33 6.45 -3.07
N PHE A 130 -26.59 6.76 -3.37
CA PHE A 130 -27.23 8.04 -3.07
C PHE A 130 -27.43 8.25 -1.56
N THR A 131 -27.89 7.22 -0.84
CA THR A 131 -28.21 7.30 0.60
C THR A 131 -27.03 6.99 1.51
N ASN A 132 -26.02 6.24 1.07
CA ASN A 132 -24.79 6.09 1.85
C ASN A 132 -24.05 7.41 1.92
N PRO A 133 -23.41 7.75 3.07
CA PRO A 133 -22.58 8.93 3.18
C PRO A 133 -21.60 9.02 2.01
N ALA A 134 -21.50 10.20 1.39
CA ALA A 134 -20.60 10.41 0.26
C ALA A 134 -19.20 9.90 0.67
N PRO A 135 -18.48 9.13 -0.18
CA PRO A 135 -17.11 8.76 0.14
C PRO A 135 -16.33 10.05 0.38
N THR A 136 -16.02 10.32 1.65
CA THR A 136 -15.54 11.63 2.15
C THR A 136 -14.15 11.99 1.64
N THR A 137 -13.50 11.09 0.90
CA THR A 137 -12.15 11.23 0.39
C THR A 137 -12.10 10.76 -1.05
N LYS A 138 -11.53 11.60 -1.93
CA LYS A 138 -11.13 11.20 -3.28
C LYS A 138 -10.42 9.84 -3.23
N PRO A 139 -10.64 8.94 -4.20
CA PRO A 139 -9.92 7.69 -4.27
C PRO A 139 -8.41 7.97 -4.17
N VAL A 140 -7.79 7.42 -3.14
CA VAL A 140 -6.36 7.58 -2.89
C VAL A 140 -5.63 6.59 -3.77
N GLN A 141 -4.63 7.02 -4.52
CA GLN A 141 -3.81 6.11 -5.33
C GLN A 141 -2.54 5.72 -4.58
N PHE A 142 -1.96 4.56 -4.93
CA PHE A 142 -0.70 4.13 -4.33
C PHE A 142 0.46 5.10 -4.59
N GLY A 143 0.45 5.83 -5.72
CA GLY A 143 1.46 6.85 -6.04
C GLY A 143 1.53 8.01 -5.05
N ASP A 144 0.39 8.37 -4.46
CA ASP A 144 0.30 9.49 -3.51
C ASP A 144 0.89 9.16 -2.13
N LEU A 145 0.96 7.88 -1.78
CA LEU A 145 1.25 7.45 -0.42
C LEU A 145 2.69 7.76 0.02
N TRP A 146 3.67 7.67 -0.90
CA TRP A 146 5.05 8.01 -0.57
C TRP A 146 5.21 9.50 -0.28
N LEU A 147 4.65 10.35 -1.16
CA LEU A 147 4.74 11.80 -1.01
C LEU A 147 4.06 12.28 0.28
N LEU A 148 2.92 11.67 0.63
CA LEU A 148 2.26 11.88 1.91
C LEU A 148 3.19 11.52 3.08
N TYR A 149 3.77 10.32 3.04
CA TYR A 149 4.66 9.81 4.09
C TYR A 149 5.93 10.66 4.25
N GLU A 150 6.58 11.02 3.16
CA GLU A 150 7.78 11.86 3.14
C GLU A 150 7.52 13.23 3.76
N ARG A 151 6.43 13.89 3.33
CA ARG A 151 6.05 15.23 3.80
C ARG A 151 5.70 15.23 5.28
N GLN A 152 4.86 14.28 5.72
CA GLN A 152 4.36 14.25 7.10
C GLN A 152 5.41 13.76 8.10
N LYS A 153 6.32 12.88 7.69
CA LYS A 153 7.46 12.46 8.53
C LYS A 153 8.66 13.39 8.42
N GLN A 154 8.58 14.46 7.63
CA GLN A 154 9.66 15.43 7.41
C GLN A 154 10.99 14.73 7.12
N LEU A 155 10.96 13.74 6.22
CA LEU A 155 12.14 12.94 5.94
C LEU A 155 13.16 13.79 5.17
N ASN A 156 14.38 13.87 5.68
CA ASN A 156 15.50 14.38 4.90
C ASN A 156 15.89 13.33 3.84
N MET A 157 15.59 13.61 2.58
CA MET A 157 15.90 12.72 1.45
C MET A 157 17.37 12.73 1.02
N ARG A 158 18.23 13.52 1.68
CA ARG A 158 19.69 13.39 1.59
C ARG A 158 20.22 12.24 2.46
N ASP A 159 19.47 11.82 3.50
CA ASP A 159 19.83 10.67 4.32
C ASP A 159 19.64 9.36 3.53
N ARG A 160 20.75 8.62 3.39
CA ARG A 160 20.79 7.30 2.74
C ARG A 160 19.76 6.33 3.33
N ASN A 161 19.45 6.40 4.61
CA ASN A 161 18.43 5.54 5.22
C ASN A 161 17.03 5.87 4.71
N ASN A 162 16.71 7.15 4.50
CA ASN A 162 15.42 7.58 3.96
C ASN A 162 15.33 7.28 2.46
N MET A 163 16.40 7.47 1.69
CA MET A 163 16.48 7.00 0.30
C MET A 163 16.23 5.49 0.21
N ASN A 164 16.82 4.70 1.10
CA ASN A 164 16.60 3.25 1.14
C ASN A 164 15.14 2.89 1.46
N LYS A 165 14.44 3.67 2.31
CA LYS A 165 13.00 3.47 2.55
C LYS A 165 12.20 3.72 1.27
N ARG A 166 12.53 4.78 0.53
CA ARG A 166 11.90 5.10 -0.75
C ARG A 166 12.07 3.99 -1.76
N VAL A 167 13.30 3.51 -1.96
CA VAL A 167 13.59 2.41 -2.90
C VAL A 167 12.81 1.14 -2.55
N ARG A 168 12.63 0.85 -1.26
CA ARG A 168 11.84 -0.31 -0.82
C ARG A 168 10.35 -0.13 -1.08
N TRP A 169 9.82 1.08 -0.90
CA TRP A 169 8.46 1.42 -1.29
C TRP A 169 8.28 1.34 -2.81
N GLU A 170 9.19 1.89 -3.60
CA GLU A 170 9.12 1.88 -5.07
C GLU A 170 9.08 0.45 -5.62
N ARG A 171 9.79 -0.50 -5.01
CA ARG A 171 9.67 -1.93 -5.37
C ARG A 171 8.29 -2.50 -5.10
N PHE A 172 7.62 -2.09 -4.03
CA PHE A 172 6.24 -2.49 -3.78
C PHE A 172 5.28 -1.82 -4.76
N TYR A 173 5.48 -0.53 -5.01
CA TYR A 173 4.72 0.26 -5.98
C TYR A 173 4.81 -0.33 -7.41
N GLN A 174 5.97 -0.86 -7.81
CA GLN A 174 6.12 -1.57 -9.10
C GLN A 174 5.23 -2.82 -9.22
N VAL A 175 4.79 -3.41 -8.10
CA VAL A 175 3.90 -4.58 -8.09
C VAL A 175 2.44 -4.15 -8.19
N VAL A 176 2.03 -3.15 -7.42
CA VAL A 176 0.63 -2.70 -7.35
C VAL A 176 0.26 -1.70 -8.44
N GLY A 177 1.24 -0.98 -8.99
CA GLY A 177 1.00 0.15 -9.89
C GLY A 177 0.32 1.33 -9.20
N ASP A 178 -0.18 2.27 -10.01
CA ASP A 178 -0.90 3.45 -9.51
C ASP A 178 -2.41 3.21 -9.33
N ASP A 179 -2.74 2.05 -8.77
CA ASP A 179 -4.12 1.65 -8.54
C ASP A 179 -4.73 2.36 -7.31
N VAL A 180 -6.05 2.29 -7.18
CA VAL A 180 -6.78 2.79 -6.02
C VAL A 180 -6.45 1.94 -4.79
N VAL A 181 -6.18 2.61 -3.67
CA VAL A 181 -5.85 1.99 -2.39
C VAL A 181 -7.12 1.39 -1.79
N THR A 182 -7.31 0.10 -2.03
CA THR A 182 -8.40 -0.70 -1.45
C THR A 182 -7.84 -1.85 -0.60
N THR A 183 -8.67 -2.39 0.30
CA THR A 183 -8.31 -3.57 1.10
C THR A 183 -7.87 -4.74 0.22
N GLN A 184 -8.56 -4.96 -0.91
CA GLN A 184 -8.23 -6.03 -1.86
C GLN A 184 -6.87 -5.78 -2.53
N ALA A 185 -6.67 -4.59 -3.09
CA ALA A 185 -5.43 -4.23 -3.78
C ALA A 185 -4.21 -4.33 -2.84
N ILE A 186 -4.36 -3.94 -1.58
CA ILE A 186 -3.29 -4.10 -0.58
C ILE A 186 -2.97 -5.58 -0.32
N ASN A 187 -3.98 -6.41 -0.06
CA ASN A 187 -3.77 -7.84 0.25
C ASN A 187 -3.12 -8.59 -0.92
N GLU A 188 -3.58 -8.33 -2.14
CA GLU A 188 -3.01 -8.91 -3.35
C GLU A 188 -1.60 -8.39 -3.60
N GLY A 189 -1.40 -7.08 -3.52
CA GLY A 189 -0.08 -6.45 -3.65
C GLY A 189 0.94 -7.01 -2.68
N LEU A 190 0.62 -7.12 -1.39
CA LEU A 190 1.53 -7.64 -0.37
C LEU A 190 1.87 -9.12 -0.60
N ARG A 191 0.91 -9.92 -1.06
CA ARG A 191 1.13 -11.34 -1.40
C ARG A 191 2.03 -11.47 -2.62
N THR A 192 1.70 -10.78 -3.71
CA THR A 192 2.46 -10.80 -4.97
C THR A 192 3.88 -10.30 -4.75
N TRP A 193 4.04 -9.18 -4.04
CA TRP A 193 5.36 -8.65 -3.69
C TRP A 193 6.18 -9.65 -2.87
N LYS A 194 5.59 -10.28 -1.85
CA LYS A 194 6.28 -11.30 -1.04
C LYS A 194 6.75 -12.47 -1.92
N GLU A 195 5.87 -13.00 -2.77
CA GLU A 195 6.17 -14.14 -3.63
C GLU A 195 7.28 -13.82 -4.63
N GLN A 196 7.24 -12.63 -5.25
CA GLN A 196 8.30 -12.15 -6.14
C GLN A 196 9.64 -12.01 -5.40
N ARG A 197 9.65 -11.39 -4.22
CA ARG A 197 10.90 -11.20 -3.44
C ARG A 197 11.52 -12.50 -2.95
N LEU A 198 10.69 -13.49 -2.59
CA LEU A 198 11.17 -14.83 -2.22
C LEU A 198 11.71 -15.58 -3.45
N ARG A 199 11.03 -15.47 -4.60
CA ARG A 199 11.44 -16.11 -5.85
C ARG A 199 12.76 -15.55 -6.40
N ASP A 200 12.96 -14.24 -6.28
CA ASP A 200 14.19 -13.59 -6.73
C ASP A 200 15.44 -14.14 -6.03
N GLY A 201 15.32 -14.57 -4.77
CA GLY A 201 16.42 -15.16 -3.99
C GLY A 201 17.62 -14.23 -3.74
N LYS A 202 17.54 -12.94 -4.09
CA LYS A 202 18.67 -11.99 -4.04
C LYS A 202 19.02 -11.52 -2.63
N VAL A 203 18.11 -11.66 -1.67
CA VAL A 203 18.25 -11.13 -0.31
C VAL A 203 17.79 -12.15 0.73
N GLN A 204 18.35 -12.06 1.94
CA GLN A 204 17.98 -12.93 3.06
C GLN A 204 16.56 -12.63 3.57
N ASP A 205 15.91 -13.64 4.16
CA ASP A 205 14.54 -13.54 4.71
C ASP A 205 14.38 -12.38 5.70
N GLN A 206 15.42 -12.13 6.51
CA GLN A 206 15.48 -11.02 7.47
C GLN A 206 15.39 -9.66 6.77
N THR A 207 16.03 -9.54 5.61
CA THR A 207 15.97 -8.33 4.78
C THR A 207 14.57 -8.18 4.20
N ILE A 208 13.97 -9.24 3.67
CA ILE A 208 12.60 -9.20 3.12
C ILE A 208 11.61 -8.79 4.23
N ASN A 209 11.75 -9.34 5.44
CA ASN A 209 10.91 -8.97 6.59
C ASN A 209 11.11 -7.52 7.05
N LYS A 210 12.32 -6.97 6.90
CA LYS A 210 12.57 -5.54 7.14
C LYS A 210 11.90 -4.66 6.08
N GLU A 211 11.96 -5.06 4.81
CA GLU A 211 11.29 -4.35 3.71
C GLU A 211 9.76 -4.36 3.90
N LEU A 212 9.18 -5.53 4.21
CA LEU A 212 7.74 -5.68 4.47
C LEU A 212 7.26 -4.75 5.59
N ARG A 213 7.98 -4.72 6.72
CA ARG A 213 7.65 -3.83 7.84
C ARG A 213 7.63 -2.36 7.44
N GLN A 214 8.49 -1.95 6.51
CA GLN A 214 8.52 -0.57 6.02
C GLN A 214 7.35 -0.26 5.09
N ILE A 215 7.01 -1.19 4.19
CA ILE A 215 5.82 -1.06 3.33
C ILE A 215 4.57 -0.91 4.19
N VAL A 216 4.40 -1.80 5.17
CA VAL A 216 3.27 -1.77 6.11
C VAL A 216 3.25 -0.49 6.94
N ALA A 217 4.41 0.07 7.31
CA ALA A 217 4.47 1.34 8.04
C ALA A 217 3.94 2.51 7.20
N ILE A 218 4.21 2.54 5.89
CA ILE A 218 3.69 3.55 4.96
C ILE A 218 2.18 3.41 4.82
N LEU A 219 1.68 2.19 4.61
CA LEU A 219 0.24 1.90 4.52
C LEU A 219 -0.51 2.28 5.82
N ASN A 220 0.04 1.92 6.98
CA ASN A 220 -0.53 2.26 8.28
C ASN A 220 -0.50 3.77 8.57
N HIS A 221 0.45 4.50 7.99
CA HIS A 221 0.46 5.96 8.09
C HIS A 221 -0.67 6.54 7.25
N ALA A 222 -0.77 6.16 5.97
CA ALA A 222 -1.84 6.61 5.09
C ALA A 222 -3.23 6.30 5.65
N LYS A 223 -3.46 5.08 6.16
CA LYS A 223 -4.71 4.69 6.81
C LYS A 223 -5.12 5.65 7.93
N ARG A 224 -4.17 6.03 8.80
CA ARG A 224 -4.44 6.93 9.94
C ARG A 224 -4.66 8.37 9.51
N GLU A 225 -3.84 8.86 8.59
CA GLU A 225 -3.81 10.28 8.20
C GLU A 225 -4.97 10.65 7.29
N LEU A 226 -5.40 9.72 6.44
CA LEU A 226 -6.53 9.90 5.52
C LEU A 226 -7.82 9.26 6.06
N ALA A 227 -7.81 8.76 7.31
CA ALA A 227 -8.93 8.08 7.96
C ALA A 227 -9.60 7.00 7.08
N LEU A 228 -8.79 6.22 6.37
CA LEU A 228 -9.30 5.20 5.44
C LEU A 228 -9.83 3.98 6.19
N ASP A 229 -11.01 3.52 5.83
CA ASP A 229 -11.57 2.27 6.35
C ASP A 229 -11.01 1.07 5.58
N LEU A 230 -9.80 0.66 5.97
CA LEU A 230 -9.05 -0.42 5.32
C LEU A 230 -8.66 -1.51 6.31
N ASN A 231 -8.81 -2.78 5.93
CA ASN A 231 -8.47 -3.92 6.81
C ASN A 231 -7.71 -5.03 6.05
N TRP A 232 -6.38 -5.03 6.14
CA TRP A 232 -5.53 -5.99 5.44
C TRP A 232 -4.74 -6.90 6.39
N VAL A 233 -4.33 -8.05 5.87
CA VAL A 233 -3.53 -9.04 6.60
C VAL A 233 -2.07 -8.91 6.19
N THR A 234 -1.19 -8.70 7.17
CA THR A 234 0.25 -8.67 6.91
C THR A 234 0.77 -10.10 6.67
N PRO A 235 1.38 -10.39 5.50
CA PRO A 235 1.95 -11.71 5.25
C PRO A 235 3.06 -12.06 6.25
N LYS A 236 3.06 -13.29 6.76
CA LYS A 236 4.18 -13.78 7.58
C LYS A 236 5.34 -14.21 6.67
N ILE A 237 6.56 -13.85 7.04
CA ILE A 237 7.79 -14.32 6.39
C ILE A 237 8.47 -15.27 7.36
N GLU A 238 8.59 -16.53 6.95
CA GLU A 238 9.37 -17.52 7.68
C GLU A 238 10.85 -17.22 7.49
N ILE A 239 11.55 -16.91 8.58
CA ILE A 239 12.99 -16.71 8.57
C ILE A 239 13.61 -18.10 8.70
N ARG A 240 14.09 -18.65 7.58
CA ARG A 240 14.77 -19.94 7.51
C ARG A 240 16.29 -19.79 7.46
N THR A 241 16.75 -18.57 7.20
CA THR A 241 18.18 -18.25 7.16
C THR A 241 18.80 -18.44 8.55
N GLN A 242 19.82 -19.30 8.66
CA GLN A 242 20.63 -19.42 9.88
C GLN A 242 21.38 -18.12 10.14
N GLU A 243 21.49 -17.74 11.42
CA GLU A 243 22.29 -16.58 11.81
C GLU A 243 23.74 -16.82 11.41
N ARG A 244 24.30 -15.93 10.59
CA ARG A 244 25.71 -16.04 10.20
C ARG A 244 26.55 -15.75 11.43
N GLU A 245 27.38 -16.71 11.82
CA GLU A 245 28.45 -16.46 12.77
C GLU A 245 29.33 -15.32 12.25
N ARG A 246 29.50 -14.30 13.08
CA ARG A 246 30.42 -13.20 12.78
C ARG A 246 31.82 -13.69 13.16
N PRO A 247 32.79 -13.71 12.22
CA PRO A 247 34.14 -14.11 12.56
C PRO A 247 34.67 -13.16 13.62
N VAL A 248 35.14 -13.73 14.73
CA VAL A 248 35.79 -13.00 15.81
C VAL A 248 37.29 -13.14 15.61
N ILE A 249 38.02 -12.03 15.76
CA ILE A 249 39.48 -12.07 15.78
C ILE A 249 39.90 -12.79 17.06
N ALA A 250 40.56 -13.94 16.92
CA ALA A 250 41.06 -14.72 18.04
C ALA A 250 42.16 -13.98 18.81
N GLN A 251 42.28 -14.26 20.11
CA GLN A 251 43.19 -13.55 21.00
C GLN A 251 44.66 -13.69 20.57
N GLU A 252 45.06 -14.83 19.99
CA GLU A 252 46.41 -15.02 19.46
C GLU A 252 46.79 -14.03 18.35
N HIS A 253 45.81 -13.47 17.64
CA HIS A 253 46.05 -12.54 16.54
C HIS A 253 46.15 -11.07 16.98
N TYR A 254 45.76 -10.74 18.22
CA TYR A 254 45.80 -9.34 18.68
C TYR A 254 47.20 -8.76 18.68
N ARG A 255 48.19 -9.55 19.11
CA ARG A 255 49.59 -9.10 19.12
C ARG A 255 50.08 -8.76 17.71
N GLN A 256 49.79 -9.62 16.73
CA GLN A 256 50.15 -9.38 15.34
C GLN A 256 49.48 -8.11 14.79
N ILE A 257 48.21 -7.89 15.12
CA ILE A 257 47.51 -6.67 14.71
C ILE A 257 48.20 -5.43 15.28
N PHE A 258 48.57 -5.44 16.57
CA PHE A 258 49.26 -4.31 17.19
C PHE A 258 50.65 -4.07 16.59
N ASP A 259 51.40 -5.13 16.31
CA ASP A 259 52.70 -5.04 15.65
C ASP A 259 52.54 -4.44 14.24
N ASP A 260 51.54 -4.88 13.47
CA ASP A 260 51.29 -4.39 12.12
C ASP A 260 50.80 -2.93 12.06
N ILE A 261 49.96 -2.49 13.02
CA ILE A 261 49.43 -1.10 13.00
C ILE A 261 50.45 -0.07 13.50
N THR A 262 51.44 -0.50 14.28
CA THR A 262 52.50 0.37 14.83
C THR A 262 53.78 0.35 13.99
N ASP A 263 53.90 -0.56 13.01
CA ASP A 263 55.07 -0.62 12.12
C ASP A 263 55.08 0.54 11.12
N THR A 264 55.86 1.58 11.45
CA THR A 264 56.09 2.77 10.63
C THR A 264 56.81 2.49 9.29
N GLN A 265 57.44 1.33 9.12
CA GLN A 265 58.15 0.96 7.90
C GLN A 265 57.21 0.37 6.82
N LEU A 266 56.00 -0.05 7.21
CA LEU A 266 55.03 -0.55 6.24
C LEU A 266 54.54 0.56 5.33
N ARG A 267 54.54 0.31 4.02
CA ARG A 267 53.97 1.23 3.01
C ARG A 267 52.52 1.66 3.30
N ARG A 268 51.76 0.83 4.03
CA ARG A 268 50.35 1.08 4.37
C ARG A 268 50.15 1.87 5.66
N TYR A 269 51.22 2.11 6.42
CA TYR A 269 51.18 2.83 7.69
C TYR A 269 50.67 4.27 7.51
N ALA A 270 49.90 4.73 8.49
CA ALA A 270 49.55 6.12 8.67
C ALA A 270 49.11 6.34 10.12
N VAL A 271 49.54 7.45 10.73
CA VAL A 271 49.27 7.78 12.15
C VAL A 271 47.78 7.72 12.49
N TRP A 272 46.90 8.18 11.59
CA TRP A 272 45.46 8.14 11.81
C TRP A 272 44.89 6.70 11.81
N LYS A 273 45.50 5.75 11.08
CA LYS A 273 45.06 4.34 11.08
C LYS A 273 45.45 3.67 12.38
N GLU A 274 46.67 3.92 12.85
CA GLU A 274 47.15 3.44 14.14
C GLU A 274 46.22 3.90 15.27
N PHE A 275 45.89 5.20 15.31
CA PHE A 275 44.94 5.76 16.27
C PHE A 275 43.55 5.08 16.19
N VAL A 276 42.93 5.03 15.01
CA VAL A 276 41.58 4.47 14.83
C VAL A 276 41.53 2.98 15.20
N LEU A 277 42.49 2.19 14.72
CA LEU A 277 42.54 0.74 14.97
C LEU A 277 42.86 0.43 16.42
N THR A 278 43.71 1.22 17.07
CA THR A 278 44.00 1.06 18.51
C THR A 278 42.74 1.23 19.35
N ILE A 279 41.97 2.29 19.10
CA ILE A 279 40.71 2.52 19.82
C ILE A 279 39.69 1.41 19.52
N LEU A 280 39.53 1.00 18.25
CA LEU A 280 38.62 -0.10 17.88
C LEU A 280 39.00 -1.45 18.51
N CYS A 281 40.30 -1.72 18.70
CA CYS A 281 40.77 -2.96 19.34
C CYS A 281 40.68 -2.91 20.87
N GLN A 282 40.84 -1.74 21.48
CA GLN A 282 40.85 -1.57 22.95
C GLN A 282 39.48 -1.22 23.55
N SER A 283 38.51 -0.88 22.71
CA SER A 283 37.16 -0.51 23.14
C SER A 283 36.11 -1.27 22.32
N SER A 284 34.87 -1.24 22.78
CA SER A 284 33.72 -1.72 22.00
C SER A 284 33.20 -0.68 21.02
N ALA A 285 34.00 0.34 20.68
CA ALA A 285 33.56 1.42 19.82
C ALA A 285 33.26 0.92 18.40
N ILE A 286 32.27 1.51 17.76
CA ILE A 286 32.00 1.29 16.33
C ILE A 286 32.56 2.44 15.49
N MET A 287 32.90 2.17 14.23
CA MET A 287 33.51 3.16 13.33
C MET A 287 32.74 4.50 13.27
N SER A 288 31.40 4.46 13.31
CA SER A 288 30.58 5.67 13.28
C SER A 288 30.67 6.52 14.55
N GLU A 289 31.07 5.96 15.68
CA GLU A 289 31.34 6.72 16.92
C GLU A 289 32.68 7.43 16.80
N LEU A 290 33.72 6.72 16.35
CA LEU A 290 35.03 7.31 16.08
C LEU A 290 35.00 8.41 15.02
N MET A 291 34.17 8.26 13.99
CA MET A 291 34.02 9.31 12.97
C MET A 291 33.40 10.60 13.49
N ARG A 292 32.69 10.56 14.62
CA ARG A 292 32.03 11.72 15.25
C ARG A 292 32.83 12.32 16.39
N LEU A 293 34.01 11.77 16.69
CA LEU A 293 34.86 12.25 17.77
C LEU A 293 35.30 13.68 17.51
N GLU A 294 34.99 14.57 18.45
CA GLU A 294 35.49 15.93 18.47
C GLU A 294 36.61 16.08 19.51
N ARG A 295 37.37 17.16 19.39
CA ARG A 295 38.47 17.44 20.34
C ARG A 295 37.97 17.57 21.79
N LYS A 296 36.72 18.00 21.98
CA LYS A 296 36.08 18.14 23.30
C LYS A 296 35.87 16.79 23.99
N ASP A 297 35.82 15.70 23.22
CA ASP A 297 35.52 14.35 23.72
C ASP A 297 36.78 13.60 24.19
N ILE A 298 37.98 14.18 23.96
CA ILE A 298 39.25 13.58 24.29
C ILE A 298 39.83 14.26 25.54
N HIS A 299 39.88 13.54 26.65
CA HIS A 299 40.31 14.07 27.94
C HIS A 299 41.63 13.42 28.38
N LEU A 300 42.75 13.95 27.89
CA LEU A 300 44.10 13.42 28.21
C LEU A 300 44.72 14.02 29.48
N GLY A 301 44.21 15.15 29.96
CA GLY A 301 44.77 15.88 31.11
C GLY A 301 44.30 15.40 32.49
N GLY A 302 43.39 14.41 32.54
CA GLY A 302 42.86 13.88 33.80
C GLY A 302 43.75 12.84 34.46
N LYS A 303 43.48 12.51 35.73
CA LYS A 303 44.16 11.42 36.47
C LYS A 303 44.05 10.06 35.74
N THR A 304 42.95 9.86 35.02
CA THR A 304 42.76 8.74 34.10
C THR A 304 42.30 9.32 32.78
N PRO A 305 43.12 9.25 31.73
CA PRO A 305 42.72 9.68 30.39
C PRO A 305 41.52 8.88 29.89
N TYR A 306 40.56 9.54 29.26
CA TYR A 306 39.39 8.87 28.68
C TYR A 306 38.90 9.57 27.41
N ILE A 307 38.10 8.84 26.63
CA ILE A 307 37.41 9.32 25.44
C ILE A 307 35.92 9.16 25.68
N ASN A 308 35.15 10.23 25.51
CA ASN A 308 33.69 10.17 25.59
C ASN A 308 33.11 9.77 24.23
N LEU A 309 32.50 8.58 24.15
CA LEU A 309 31.90 8.07 22.91
C LEU A 309 30.37 8.24 22.86
N TYR A 310 29.75 8.82 23.89
CA TYR A 310 28.30 8.70 24.13
C TYR A 310 27.47 9.97 23.89
N ASP A 311 28.07 11.12 23.54
CA ASP A 311 27.40 12.41 23.73
C ASP A 311 26.88 13.11 22.46
N THR A 312 26.63 12.37 21.37
CA THR A 312 25.96 12.97 20.20
C THR A 312 24.85 12.06 19.70
N GLU A 313 23.69 12.68 19.48
CA GLU A 313 22.48 12.08 18.91
C GLU A 313 22.84 11.01 17.86
N LEU A 314 22.17 9.84 17.95
CA LEU A 314 22.49 8.60 17.21
C LEU A 314 22.34 8.68 15.68
N LYS A 315 22.35 9.88 15.08
CA LYS A 315 22.29 10.10 13.64
C LYS A 315 23.36 11.13 13.27
N THR A 316 24.25 10.72 12.38
CA THR A 316 25.18 11.61 11.69
C THR A 316 24.40 12.75 11.04
N GLU A 317 24.62 13.97 11.52
CA GLU A 317 24.39 15.18 10.73
C GLU A 317 25.41 15.15 9.58
N ASP A 318 24.88 15.20 8.36
CA ASP A 318 25.57 15.45 7.09
C ASP A 318 26.63 14.45 6.58
N ARG A 319 26.28 13.84 5.43
CA ARG A 319 27.20 13.56 4.34
C ARG A 319 26.58 13.96 3.02
#